data_AF-A0AA35V801-F1
#
_entry.id   AF-A0AA35V801-F1
#
_cell.length_a   1.000
_cell.length_b   1.000
_cell.length_c   1.000
_cell.angle_alpha   90.00
_cell.angle_beta   90.00
_cell.angle_gamma   90.00
#
_symmetry.space_group_name_H-M   'P 1'
#
loop_
_entity.id
_entity.type
_entity.pdbx_description
1 polymer ?
#
loop_
_entity_poly.entity_id
_entity_poly.type
_entity_poly.pdbx_seq_one_letter_code
_entity_poly.pdbx_strand_id
1 'polypeptide(L)'
;MAIDLEKLRKIWNLSEHGQGGEKDAARARAQALVSAHGYTLNDIPSLLNLRADKEADSFDSKRGFYSDFWRQAADAEQHEKEAERQKKEDEKRRAQEARKKQRDAETAWRRAHKPEVDAIIKRCGGYEAVFRNTPEEQKIVDAVAPFEMRGIKWPTDATEAIKAALPLPQTIDDAIAEYRKWVAICREREMVGRYRERKRISWNVQEAAVNERRWIVTDLAACNLPARDIGELMRRVQFQIEQEVSDPKHQEAILRDLARIDAQVESERRQRASTSAPVTRRTRNQKPKTATQRRREVEAILATEEGRTMSLRQIAGRVGVSPATVMKVRRDMSEGSE
;
A
#
# COMPACT_ATOMS: atom_id res chain seq x y z
N MET A 1 -2.73 -50.69 75.89
CA MET A 1 -3.37 -49.43 75.42
C MET A 1 -2.56 -48.27 75.99
N ALA A 2 -2.07 -47.36 75.14
CA ALA A 2 -1.29 -46.20 75.57
C ALA A 2 -2.22 -45.10 76.11
N ILE A 3 -1.75 -44.32 77.08
CA ILE A 3 -2.48 -43.16 77.62
C ILE A 3 -2.56 -42.07 76.55
N ASP A 4 -3.74 -41.51 76.32
CA ASP A 4 -3.92 -40.32 75.48
C ASP A 4 -3.41 -39.07 76.23
N LEU A 5 -2.15 -38.72 75.98
CA LEU A 5 -1.45 -37.63 76.66
C LEU A 5 -1.96 -36.23 76.27
N GLU A 6 -2.51 -36.03 75.08
CA GLU A 6 -3.10 -34.75 74.68
C GLU A 6 -4.41 -34.48 75.41
N LYS A 7 -5.25 -35.52 75.53
CA LYS A 7 -6.47 -35.46 76.32
C LYS A 7 -6.16 -35.24 77.81
N LEU A 8 -5.13 -35.93 78.33
CA LEU A 8 -4.66 -35.72 79.70
C LEU A 8 -4.15 -34.28 79.91
N ARG A 9 -3.40 -33.70 78.96
CA ARG A 9 -2.89 -32.32 79.04
C ARG A 9 -4.01 -31.29 79.11
N LYS A 10 -5.05 -31.44 78.28
CA LYS A 10 -6.22 -30.53 78.27
C LYS A 10 -7.00 -30.60 79.58
N ILE A 11 -7.24 -31.80 80.09
CA ILE A 11 -7.97 -32.01 81.35
C ILE A 11 -7.14 -31.53 82.55
N TRP A 12 -5.83 -31.76 82.56
CA TRP A 12 -4.93 -31.27 83.60
C TRP A 12 -4.91 -29.74 83.65
N ASN A 13 -4.85 -29.08 82.49
CA ASN A 13 -4.86 -27.62 82.43
C ASN A 13 -6.17 -27.02 83.01
N LEU A 14 -7.32 -27.64 82.73
CA LEU A 14 -8.61 -27.30 83.36
C LEU A 14 -8.63 -27.58 84.87
N SER A 15 -7.92 -28.61 85.33
CA SER A 15 -7.82 -28.93 86.77
C SER A 15 -6.89 -27.98 87.54
N GLU A 16 -5.95 -27.31 86.88
CA GLU A 16 -5.09 -26.30 87.51
C GLU A 16 -5.71 -24.90 87.47
N HIS A 17 -6.30 -24.53 86.33
CA HIS A 17 -6.74 -23.15 86.03
C HIS A 17 -8.26 -22.97 85.99
N GLY A 18 -9.06 -24.03 86.11
CA GLY A 18 -10.53 -23.96 86.13
C GLY A 18 -11.07 -23.33 87.43
N GLN A 19 -12.31 -22.83 87.38
CA GLN A 19 -12.98 -22.20 88.52
C GLN A 19 -14.09 -23.09 89.11
N GLY A 20 -14.13 -23.18 90.45
CA GLY A 20 -15.19 -23.87 91.19
C GLY A 20 -15.28 -25.37 90.86
N GLY A 21 -16.52 -25.89 90.77
CA GLY A 21 -16.79 -27.32 90.57
C GLY A 21 -16.28 -27.92 89.27
N GLU A 22 -15.91 -27.10 88.28
CA GLU A 22 -15.23 -27.55 87.06
C GLU A 22 -13.83 -28.09 87.36
N LYS A 23 -13.13 -27.47 88.32
CA LYS A 23 -11.79 -27.88 88.75
C LYS A 23 -11.81 -29.27 89.37
N ASP A 24 -12.79 -29.52 90.24
CA ASP A 24 -12.94 -30.81 90.93
C ASP A 24 -13.36 -31.92 89.97
N ALA A 25 -14.29 -31.62 89.05
CA ALA A 25 -14.68 -32.55 87.99
C ALA A 25 -13.52 -32.88 87.04
N ALA A 26 -12.70 -31.88 86.67
CA ALA A 26 -11.51 -32.07 85.85
C ALA A 26 -10.45 -32.91 86.58
N ARG A 27 -10.24 -32.68 87.89
CA ARG A 27 -9.31 -33.46 88.72
C ARG A 27 -9.74 -34.91 88.86
N ALA A 28 -11.02 -35.16 89.09
CA ALA A 28 -11.58 -36.53 89.15
C ALA A 28 -11.44 -37.26 87.81
N ARG A 29 -11.65 -36.56 86.68
CA ARG A 29 -11.45 -37.14 85.33
C ARG A 29 -9.99 -37.41 85.02
N ALA A 30 -9.09 -36.51 85.40
CA ALA A 30 -7.64 -36.71 85.25
C ALA A 30 -7.20 -37.94 86.05
N GLN A 31 -7.68 -38.08 87.29
CA GLN A 31 -7.41 -39.23 88.15
C GLN A 31 -7.89 -40.54 87.53
N ALA A 32 -9.13 -40.60 87.05
CA ALA A 32 -9.71 -41.79 86.42
C ALA A 32 -8.93 -42.24 85.18
N LEU A 33 -8.45 -41.27 84.38
CA LEU A 33 -7.64 -41.56 83.20
C LEU A 33 -6.29 -42.15 83.56
N VAL A 34 -5.59 -41.62 84.57
CA VAL A 34 -4.26 -42.15 84.92
C VAL A 34 -4.32 -43.42 85.75
N SER A 35 -5.33 -43.58 86.61
CA SER A 35 -5.50 -44.77 87.45
C SER A 35 -5.77 -46.03 86.62
N ALA A 36 -6.46 -45.91 85.49
CA ALA A 36 -6.69 -47.02 84.56
C ALA A 36 -5.39 -47.61 83.99
N HIS A 37 -4.28 -46.87 84.09
CA HIS A 37 -2.96 -47.26 83.61
C HIS A 37 -1.93 -47.41 84.74
N GLY A 38 -2.38 -47.47 86.00
CA GLY A 38 -1.53 -47.69 87.16
C GLY A 38 -0.79 -46.47 87.68
N TYR A 39 -1.12 -45.27 87.20
CA TYR A 39 -0.52 -44.00 87.65
C TYR A 39 -1.45 -43.26 88.61
N THR A 40 -0.85 -42.40 89.44
CA THR A 40 -1.56 -41.52 90.38
C THR A 40 -1.66 -40.10 89.83
N LEU A 41 -2.52 -39.29 90.45
CA LEU A 41 -2.68 -37.88 90.06
C LEU A 41 -1.36 -37.09 90.14
N ASN A 42 -0.47 -37.46 91.07
CA ASN A 42 0.81 -36.79 91.26
C ASN A 42 1.84 -37.12 90.17
N ASP A 43 1.60 -38.17 89.37
CA ASP A 43 2.48 -38.57 88.28
C ASP A 43 2.19 -37.79 86.99
N ILE A 44 1.06 -37.08 86.92
CA ILE A 44 0.62 -36.33 85.74
C ILE A 44 1.65 -35.29 85.26
N PRO A 45 2.25 -34.44 86.13
CA PRO A 45 3.27 -33.48 85.69
C PRO A 45 4.48 -34.15 85.03
N SER A 46 4.95 -35.28 85.59
CA SER A 46 6.07 -36.05 85.04
C SER A 46 5.71 -36.69 83.69
N LEU A 47 4.50 -37.24 83.57
CA LEU A 47 3.97 -37.82 82.33
C LEU A 47 3.83 -36.79 81.20
N LEU A 48 3.47 -35.55 81.53
CA LEU A 48 3.35 -34.45 80.57
C LEU A 48 4.72 -33.84 80.18
N ASN A 49 5.72 -33.95 81.05
CA ASN A 49 7.08 -33.44 80.82
C ASN A 49 7.98 -34.41 80.04
N LEU A 50 7.67 -35.71 80.02
CA LEU A 50 8.41 -36.74 79.26
C LEU A 50 8.48 -36.52 77.72
N ARG A 51 7.72 -35.56 77.19
CA ARG A 51 7.76 -35.15 75.77
C ARG A 51 8.34 -33.73 75.53
N ALA A 52 8.65 -32.98 76.58
CA ALA A 52 9.07 -31.57 76.47
C ALA A 52 10.53 -31.42 75.99
N ASP A 53 11.39 -32.41 76.23
CA ASP A 53 12.83 -32.33 75.92
C ASP A 53 13.18 -32.56 74.44
N LYS A 54 12.19 -32.81 73.56
CA LYS A 54 12.40 -32.93 72.11
C LYS A 54 11.67 -31.89 71.25
N GLU A 55 10.91 -30.98 71.87
CA GLU A 55 10.12 -29.98 71.13
C GLU A 55 10.57 -28.53 71.37
N ALA A 56 11.43 -28.28 72.37
CA ALA A 56 11.92 -26.93 72.68
C ALA A 56 12.79 -26.30 71.56
N ASP A 57 13.52 -27.10 70.77
CA ASP A 57 14.28 -26.60 69.60
C ASP A 57 13.44 -26.49 68.30
N SER A 58 12.20 -27.00 68.29
CA SER A 58 11.34 -27.01 67.09
C SER A 58 10.26 -25.94 67.07
N PHE A 59 9.89 -25.36 68.21
CA PHE A 59 8.74 -24.44 68.27
C PHE A 59 9.13 -22.98 68.02
N ASP A 60 10.36 -22.58 68.36
CA ASP A 60 10.85 -21.23 68.09
C ASP A 60 11.26 -21.04 66.61
N SER A 61 11.81 -22.09 65.97
CA SER A 61 12.16 -22.06 64.55
C SER A 61 10.94 -22.05 63.61
N LYS A 62 9.82 -22.71 63.99
CA LYS A 62 8.58 -22.67 63.20
C LYS A 62 7.85 -21.33 63.31
N ARG A 63 7.90 -20.65 64.46
CA ARG A 63 7.31 -19.30 64.62
C ARG A 63 8.07 -18.24 63.80
N GLY A 64 9.40 -18.34 63.74
CA GLY A 64 10.24 -17.55 62.83
C GLY A 64 9.98 -17.88 61.35
N PHE A 65 9.91 -19.17 60.99
CA PHE A 65 9.67 -19.61 59.60
C PHE A 65 8.31 -19.15 59.05
N TYR A 66 7.22 -19.27 59.82
CA TYR A 66 5.91 -18.75 59.37
C TYR A 66 5.88 -17.22 59.36
N SER A 67 6.50 -16.53 60.33
CA SER A 67 6.60 -15.06 60.33
C SER A 67 7.35 -14.53 59.11
N ASP A 68 8.47 -15.17 58.74
CA ASP A 68 9.28 -14.76 57.58
C ASP A 68 8.61 -15.12 56.25
N PHE A 69 7.87 -16.24 56.19
CA PHE A 69 7.06 -16.60 55.03
C PHE A 69 5.91 -15.59 54.78
N TRP A 70 5.20 -15.19 55.83
CA TRP A 70 4.13 -14.18 55.71
C TRP A 70 4.69 -12.77 55.41
N ARG A 71 5.88 -12.43 55.90
CA ARG A 71 6.60 -11.19 55.50
C ARG A 71 7.01 -11.23 54.03
N GLN A 72 7.62 -12.32 53.56
CA GLN A 72 7.96 -12.48 52.14
C GLN A 72 6.75 -12.41 51.23
N ALA A 73 5.62 -13.01 51.62
CA ALA A 73 4.38 -12.93 50.85
C ALA A 73 3.82 -11.50 50.82
N ALA A 74 3.85 -10.78 51.94
CA ALA A 74 3.41 -9.38 52.01
C ALA A 74 4.34 -8.44 51.22
N ASP A 75 5.66 -8.66 51.27
CA ASP A 75 6.66 -7.90 50.52
C ASP A 75 6.53 -8.17 49.02
N ALA A 76 6.28 -9.43 48.61
CA ALA A 76 6.02 -9.78 47.21
C ALA A 76 4.73 -9.13 46.69
N GLU A 77 3.65 -9.13 47.48
CA GLU A 77 2.40 -8.46 47.12
C GLU A 77 2.59 -6.92 47.01
N GLN A 78 3.41 -6.33 47.88
CA GLN A 78 3.76 -4.91 47.78
C GLN A 78 4.60 -4.62 46.53
N HIS A 79 5.62 -5.42 46.24
CA HIS A 79 6.43 -5.29 45.03
C HIS A 79 5.60 -5.49 43.75
N GLU A 80 4.62 -6.40 43.75
CA GLU A 80 3.72 -6.60 42.62
C GLU A 80 2.81 -5.38 42.42
N LYS A 81 2.22 -4.83 43.50
CA LYS A 81 1.42 -3.60 43.45
C LYS A 81 2.24 -2.38 43.01
N GLU A 82 3.48 -2.27 43.48
CA GLU A 82 4.42 -1.22 43.06
C GLU A 82 4.81 -1.37 41.59
N ALA A 83 5.10 -2.59 41.13
CA ALA A 83 5.38 -2.87 39.73
C ALA A 83 4.17 -2.56 38.83
N GLU A 84 2.95 -2.86 39.29
CA GLU A 84 1.71 -2.52 38.57
C GLU A 84 1.50 -1.00 38.51
N ARG A 85 1.76 -0.27 39.60
CA ARG A 85 1.72 1.20 39.63
C ARG A 85 2.75 1.79 38.68
N GLN A 86 3.99 1.31 38.70
CA GLN A 86 5.05 1.74 37.77
C GLN A 86 4.67 1.47 36.31
N LYS A 87 4.11 0.29 35.99
CA LYS A 87 3.61 0.00 34.64
C LYS A 87 2.51 0.98 34.21
N LYS A 88 1.54 1.28 35.08
CA LYS A 88 0.46 2.25 34.80
C LYS A 88 1.00 3.68 34.63
N GLU A 89 2.00 4.07 35.41
CA GLU A 89 2.66 5.39 35.30
C GLU A 89 3.49 5.49 34.02
N ASP A 90 4.26 4.47 33.68
CA ASP A 90 5.02 4.39 32.43
C ASP A 90 4.09 4.38 31.21
N GLU A 91 2.97 3.67 31.26
CA GLU A 91 1.95 3.69 30.21
C GLU A 91 1.33 5.09 30.06
N LYS A 92 0.97 5.73 31.17
CA LYS A 92 0.49 7.12 31.16
C LYS A 92 1.54 8.08 30.60
N ARG A 93 2.82 7.94 30.97
CA ARG A 93 3.92 8.76 30.45
C ARG A 93 4.08 8.54 28.95
N ARG A 94 4.11 7.30 28.48
CA ARG A 94 4.17 6.96 27.04
C ARG A 94 2.97 7.52 26.28
N ALA A 95 1.77 7.43 26.83
CA ALA A 95 0.56 8.00 26.22
C ALA A 95 0.62 9.53 26.16
N GLN A 96 1.14 10.21 27.19
CA GLN A 96 1.36 11.65 27.20
C GLN A 96 2.41 12.08 26.18
N GLU A 97 3.55 11.38 26.12
CA GLU A 97 4.62 11.61 25.13
C GLU A 97 4.10 11.40 23.70
N ALA A 98 3.32 10.34 23.46
CA ALA A 98 2.69 10.09 22.16
C ALA A 98 1.73 11.20 21.75
N ARG A 99 0.87 11.68 22.68
CA ARG A 99 -0.03 12.82 22.44
C ARG A 99 0.73 14.11 22.14
N LYS A 100 1.81 14.38 22.89
CA LYS A 100 2.68 15.54 22.66
C LYS A 100 3.32 15.45 21.28
N LYS A 101 3.92 14.31 20.94
CA LYS A 101 4.53 14.04 19.63
C LYS A 101 3.53 14.21 18.50
N GLN A 102 2.30 13.74 18.66
CA GLN A 102 1.22 13.93 17.68
C GLN A 102 0.87 15.41 17.49
N ARG A 103 0.75 16.18 18.58
CA ARG A 103 0.47 17.62 18.53
C ARG A 103 1.60 18.42 17.89
N ASP A 104 2.85 18.09 18.23
CA ASP A 104 4.03 18.74 17.67
C ASP A 104 4.15 18.43 16.17
N ALA A 105 3.93 17.18 15.77
CA ALA A 105 3.88 16.78 14.37
C ALA A 105 2.77 17.50 13.58
N GLU A 106 1.55 17.60 14.14
CA GLU A 106 0.45 18.34 13.50
C GLU A 106 0.76 19.84 13.38
N THR A 107 1.40 20.44 14.39
CA THR A 107 1.80 21.85 14.36
C THR A 107 2.89 22.09 13.31
N ALA A 108 3.89 21.20 13.24
CA ALA A 108 4.93 21.25 12.22
C ALA A 108 4.34 21.08 10.81
N TRP A 109 3.43 20.11 10.63
CA TRP A 109 2.73 19.88 9.36
C TRP A 109 1.98 21.14 8.90
N ARG A 110 1.22 21.79 9.79
CA ARG A 110 0.50 23.04 9.47
C ARG A 110 1.44 24.18 9.09
N ARG A 111 2.55 24.34 9.80
CA ARG A 111 3.53 25.39 9.46
C ARG A 111 4.11 25.14 8.06
N ALA A 112 4.43 23.90 7.74
CA ALA A 112 4.98 23.52 6.43
C ALA A 112 3.96 23.71 5.28
N HIS A 113 2.68 23.37 5.49
CA HIS A 113 1.65 23.39 4.44
C HIS A 113 0.83 24.68 4.39
N LYS A 114 1.05 25.62 5.33
CA LYS A 114 0.34 26.91 5.35
C LYS A 114 0.45 27.67 4.02
N PRO A 115 1.63 27.81 3.38
CA PRO A 115 1.74 28.53 2.12
C PRO A 115 0.92 27.90 0.99
N GLU A 116 0.90 26.57 0.93
CA GLU A 116 0.14 25.80 -0.07
C GLU A 116 -1.36 25.96 0.13
N VAL A 117 -1.84 25.82 1.37
CA VAL A 117 -3.24 26.03 1.73
C VAL A 117 -3.69 27.46 1.44
N ASP A 118 -2.91 28.45 1.84
CA ASP A 118 -3.20 29.87 1.57
C ASP A 118 -3.26 30.15 0.06
N ALA A 119 -2.40 29.50 -0.76
CA ALA A 119 -2.43 29.60 -2.21
C ALA A 119 -3.71 28.99 -2.82
N ILE A 120 -4.13 27.81 -2.35
CA ILE A 120 -5.38 27.16 -2.79
C ILE A 120 -6.59 28.05 -2.48
N ILE A 121 -6.68 28.53 -1.24
CA ILE A 121 -7.79 29.40 -0.79
C ILE A 121 -7.85 30.68 -1.62
N LYS A 122 -6.69 31.31 -1.87
CA LYS A 122 -6.60 32.52 -2.67
C LYS A 122 -7.07 32.26 -4.10
N ARG A 123 -6.62 31.17 -4.72
CA ARG A 123 -6.99 30.79 -6.09
C ARG A 123 -8.49 30.48 -6.21
N CYS A 124 -9.08 29.82 -5.22
CA CYS A 124 -10.50 29.49 -5.22
C CYS A 124 -11.42 30.65 -4.79
N GLY A 125 -10.87 31.76 -4.27
CA GLY A 125 -11.66 32.92 -3.84
C GLY A 125 -12.26 32.78 -2.43
N GLY A 126 -11.66 31.94 -1.57
CA GLY A 126 -12.06 31.78 -0.17
C GLY A 126 -12.19 30.33 0.27
N TYR A 127 -12.23 30.10 1.59
CA TYR A 127 -12.29 28.77 2.19
C TYR A 127 -13.51 27.97 1.72
N GLU A 128 -14.71 28.54 1.83
CA GLU A 128 -15.95 27.86 1.43
C GLU A 128 -16.05 27.65 -0.09
N ALA A 129 -15.29 28.41 -0.88
CA ALA A 129 -15.25 28.21 -2.33
C ALA A 129 -14.45 26.97 -2.75
N VAL A 130 -13.49 26.52 -1.93
CA VAL A 130 -12.72 25.28 -2.18
C VAL A 130 -13.64 24.05 -2.19
N PHE A 131 -14.65 24.06 -1.33
CA PHE A 131 -15.58 22.92 -1.15
C PHE A 131 -16.82 23.00 -2.02
N ARG A 132 -17.03 24.11 -2.74
CA ARG A 132 -18.13 24.21 -3.71
C ARG A 132 -17.86 23.32 -4.91
N ASN A 133 -18.92 22.69 -5.41
CA ASN A 133 -18.87 21.96 -6.66
C ASN A 133 -18.47 22.91 -7.80
N THR A 134 -17.52 22.47 -8.60
CA THR A 134 -17.23 23.07 -9.90
C THR A 134 -18.44 22.89 -10.83
N PRO A 135 -18.57 23.69 -11.91
CA PRO A 135 -19.68 23.52 -12.87
C PRO A 135 -19.80 22.12 -13.45
N GLU A 136 -18.68 21.40 -13.61
CA GLU A 136 -18.68 20.03 -14.10
C GLU A 136 -19.11 19.02 -13.04
N GLU A 137 -18.65 19.17 -11.78
CA GLU A 137 -19.16 18.36 -10.67
C GLU A 137 -20.66 18.54 -10.50
N GLN A 138 -21.15 19.78 -10.60
CA GLN A 138 -22.57 20.06 -10.46
C GLN A 138 -23.39 19.39 -11.55
N LYS A 139 -22.92 19.38 -12.82
CA LYS A 139 -23.60 18.64 -13.90
C LYS A 139 -23.75 17.15 -13.59
N ILE A 140 -22.72 16.53 -13.00
CA ILE A 140 -22.76 15.11 -12.63
C ILE A 140 -23.76 14.89 -11.48
N VAL A 141 -23.75 15.76 -10.48
CA VAL A 141 -24.68 15.70 -9.34
C VAL A 141 -26.12 15.89 -9.80
N ASP A 142 -26.38 16.89 -10.65
CA ASP A 142 -27.72 17.18 -11.18
C ASP A 142 -28.23 16.01 -12.03
N ALA A 143 -27.35 15.36 -12.80
CA ALA A 143 -27.72 14.21 -13.64
C ALA A 143 -28.23 13.02 -12.83
N VAL A 144 -27.75 12.85 -11.58
CA VAL A 144 -28.17 11.75 -10.71
C VAL A 144 -29.21 12.14 -9.66
N ALA A 145 -29.59 13.41 -9.57
CA ALA A 145 -30.58 13.90 -8.60
C ALA A 145 -31.91 13.11 -8.60
N PRO A 146 -32.42 12.58 -9.73
CA PRO A 146 -33.63 11.76 -9.73
C PRO A 146 -33.45 10.35 -9.16
N PHE A 147 -32.21 9.89 -8.93
CA PHE A 147 -31.91 8.52 -8.55
C PHE A 147 -31.53 8.42 -7.08
N GLU A 148 -32.02 7.38 -6.42
CA GLU A 148 -31.63 7.07 -5.05
C GLU A 148 -30.43 6.13 -5.03
N MET A 149 -29.37 6.52 -4.32
CA MET A 149 -28.19 5.67 -4.14
C MET A 149 -28.53 4.52 -3.19
N ARG A 150 -28.46 3.28 -3.67
CA ARG A 150 -28.72 2.08 -2.85
C ARG A 150 -27.42 1.53 -2.29
N GLY A 151 -27.10 1.91 -1.05
CA GLY A 151 -25.86 1.51 -0.39
C GLY A 151 -24.65 2.21 -1.02
N ILE A 152 -23.64 1.44 -1.45
CA ILE A 152 -22.38 1.97 -1.99
C ILE A 152 -22.41 2.04 -3.53
N LYS A 153 -23.42 1.44 -4.18
CA LYS A 153 -23.45 1.27 -5.64
C LYS A 153 -24.58 2.10 -6.26
N TRP A 154 -24.24 2.82 -7.33
CA TRP A 154 -25.24 3.49 -8.16
C TRP A 154 -26.06 2.47 -8.97
N PRO A 155 -27.39 2.67 -9.11
CA PRO A 155 -28.19 1.94 -10.10
C PRO A 155 -27.61 2.12 -11.51
N THR A 156 -27.78 1.11 -12.38
CA THR A 156 -27.24 1.16 -13.75
C THR A 156 -27.69 2.42 -14.50
N ASP A 157 -28.96 2.80 -14.39
CA ASP A 157 -29.49 4.00 -15.06
C ASP A 157 -28.84 5.29 -14.55
N ALA A 158 -28.49 5.35 -13.26
CA ALA A 158 -27.75 6.46 -12.68
C ALA A 158 -26.30 6.50 -13.18
N THR A 159 -25.65 5.34 -13.29
CA THR A 159 -24.30 5.23 -13.88
C THR A 159 -24.30 5.70 -15.34
N GLU A 160 -25.32 5.37 -16.14
CA GLU A 160 -25.46 5.89 -17.50
C GLU A 160 -25.73 7.39 -17.53
N ALA A 161 -26.52 7.93 -16.58
CA ALA A 161 -26.69 9.37 -16.43
C ALA A 161 -25.36 10.09 -16.10
N ILE A 162 -24.52 9.52 -15.23
CA ILE A 162 -23.16 10.03 -14.92
C ILE A 162 -22.28 10.02 -16.16
N LYS A 163 -22.33 8.96 -16.97
CA LYS A 163 -21.59 8.87 -18.23
C LYS A 163 -22.07 9.92 -19.23
N ALA A 164 -23.36 10.21 -19.28
CA ALA A 164 -23.96 11.18 -20.20
C ALA A 164 -23.77 12.65 -19.76
N ALA A 165 -23.58 12.91 -18.46
CA ALA A 165 -23.45 14.26 -17.90
C ALA A 165 -22.28 15.06 -18.49
N LEU A 166 -21.19 14.37 -18.85
CA LEU A 166 -20.01 14.92 -19.51
C LEU A 166 -19.54 13.94 -20.59
N PRO A 167 -19.08 14.41 -21.78
CA PRO A 167 -18.52 13.53 -22.80
C PRO A 167 -17.48 12.59 -22.21
N LEU A 168 -17.56 11.30 -22.53
CA LEU A 168 -16.56 10.33 -22.07
C LEU A 168 -15.25 10.52 -22.85
N PRO A 169 -14.09 10.39 -22.18
CA PRO A 169 -12.80 10.33 -22.82
C PRO A 169 -12.76 9.26 -23.92
N GLN A 170 -12.20 9.61 -25.07
CA GLN A 170 -12.09 8.71 -26.24
C GLN A 170 -10.67 8.17 -26.43
N THR A 171 -9.71 8.69 -25.66
CA THR A 171 -8.31 8.25 -25.66
C THR A 171 -7.86 7.98 -24.23
N ILE A 172 -6.83 7.13 -24.09
CA ILE A 172 -6.24 6.83 -22.78
C ILE A 172 -5.69 8.10 -22.14
N ASP A 173 -5.09 9.00 -22.94
CA ASP A 173 -4.53 10.25 -22.45
C ASP A 173 -5.61 11.19 -21.90
N ASP A 174 -6.74 11.33 -22.62
CA ASP A 174 -7.88 12.11 -22.14
C ASP A 174 -8.45 11.53 -20.84
N ALA A 175 -8.51 10.20 -20.73
CA ALA A 175 -9.00 9.53 -19.52
C ALA A 175 -8.05 9.75 -18.33
N ILE A 176 -6.75 9.62 -18.53
CA ILE A 176 -5.75 9.91 -17.49
C ILE A 176 -5.81 11.39 -17.08
N ALA A 177 -5.98 12.31 -18.04
CA ALA A 177 -6.09 13.74 -17.76
C ALA A 177 -7.34 14.06 -16.93
N GLU A 178 -8.49 13.51 -17.29
CA GLU A 178 -9.73 13.67 -16.52
C GLU A 178 -9.60 13.05 -15.12
N TYR A 179 -9.04 11.85 -14.98
CA TYR A 179 -8.75 11.24 -13.67
C TYR A 179 -7.87 12.15 -12.79
N ARG A 180 -6.76 12.65 -13.34
CA ARG A 180 -5.82 13.51 -12.62
C ARG A 180 -6.47 14.82 -12.17
N LYS A 181 -7.37 15.38 -12.99
CA LYS A 181 -8.18 16.55 -12.62
C LYS A 181 -9.03 16.26 -11.38
N TRP A 182 -9.77 15.15 -11.37
CA TRP A 182 -10.61 14.78 -10.22
C TRP A 182 -9.79 14.53 -8.95
N VAL A 183 -8.64 13.87 -9.08
CA VAL A 183 -7.70 13.66 -7.96
C VAL A 183 -7.14 14.97 -7.44
N ALA A 184 -6.79 15.92 -8.32
CA ALA A 184 -6.29 17.23 -7.91
C ALA A 184 -7.32 17.98 -7.05
N ILE A 185 -8.58 18.03 -7.48
CA ILE A 185 -9.68 18.65 -6.72
C ILE A 185 -9.85 17.98 -5.35
N CYS A 186 -9.86 16.64 -5.32
CA CYS A 186 -9.90 15.88 -4.05
C CYS A 186 -8.77 16.27 -3.11
N ARG A 187 -7.52 16.20 -3.59
CA ARG A 187 -6.32 16.47 -2.78
C ARG A 187 -6.34 17.87 -2.19
N GLU A 188 -6.76 18.86 -2.97
CA GLU A 188 -6.87 20.25 -2.52
C GLU A 188 -7.93 20.40 -1.41
N ARG A 189 -9.11 19.80 -1.58
CA ARG A 189 -10.16 19.79 -0.55
C ARG A 189 -9.72 19.05 0.71
N GLU A 190 -9.06 17.90 0.58
CA GLU A 190 -8.52 17.14 1.71
C GLU A 190 -7.47 17.94 2.49
N MET A 191 -6.57 18.62 1.78
CA MET A 191 -5.51 19.42 2.37
C MET A 191 -6.08 20.60 3.16
N VAL A 192 -6.95 21.39 2.53
CA VAL A 192 -7.61 22.55 3.15
C VAL A 192 -8.50 22.09 4.30
N GLY A 193 -9.23 20.99 4.12
CA GLY A 193 -10.08 20.40 5.14
C GLY A 193 -9.31 19.93 6.36
N ARG A 194 -8.24 19.15 6.17
CA ARG A 194 -7.33 18.73 7.24
C ARG A 194 -6.73 19.93 7.96
N TYR A 195 -6.36 20.96 7.21
CA TYR A 195 -5.84 22.21 7.77
C TYR A 195 -6.88 22.95 8.61
N ARG A 196 -8.18 22.91 8.27
CA ARG A 196 -9.24 23.51 9.09
C ARG A 196 -9.52 22.70 10.36
N GLU A 197 -9.79 21.41 10.20
CA GLU A 197 -10.43 20.59 11.24
C GLU A 197 -9.48 19.91 12.22
N ARG A 198 -8.17 19.93 11.99
CA ARG A 198 -7.14 19.21 12.80
C ARG A 198 -7.40 17.70 12.87
N LYS A 199 -8.20 17.18 11.95
CA LYS A 199 -8.52 15.78 11.79
C LYS A 199 -8.24 15.40 10.35
N ARG A 200 -7.87 14.15 10.15
CA ARG A 200 -7.79 13.57 8.81
C ARG A 200 -9.24 13.47 8.32
N ILE A 201 -9.64 14.35 7.43
CA ILE A 201 -10.92 14.21 6.74
C ILE A 201 -10.82 12.97 5.86
N SER A 202 -11.87 12.14 5.85
CA SER A 202 -11.92 10.96 5.00
C SER A 202 -11.97 11.38 3.53
N TRP A 203 -11.69 10.44 2.63
CA TRP A 203 -11.74 10.58 1.16
C TRP A 203 -13.13 11.00 0.59
N ASN A 204 -14.10 11.38 1.43
CA ASN A 204 -15.46 11.77 1.09
C ASN A 204 -15.64 13.30 0.99
N VAL A 205 -14.60 14.05 0.59
CA VAL A 205 -14.72 15.49 0.30
C VAL A 205 -15.32 15.79 -1.09
N GLN A 206 -15.57 14.75 -1.89
CA GLN A 206 -16.29 14.83 -3.15
C GLN A 206 -17.63 14.10 -3.04
N GLU A 207 -18.62 14.63 -3.75
CA GLU A 207 -19.93 14.00 -3.89
C GLU A 207 -19.80 12.58 -4.47
N ALA A 208 -20.67 11.68 -4.01
CA ALA A 208 -20.60 10.25 -4.37
C ALA A 208 -20.71 10.03 -5.89
N ALA A 209 -21.47 10.86 -6.60
CA ALA A 209 -21.63 10.81 -8.05
C ALA A 209 -20.34 11.17 -8.80
N VAL A 210 -19.58 12.14 -8.29
CA VAL A 210 -18.29 12.56 -8.85
C VAL A 210 -17.23 11.49 -8.61
N ASN A 211 -17.24 10.88 -7.42
CA ASN A 211 -16.38 9.73 -7.13
C ASN A 211 -16.65 8.56 -8.10
N GLU A 212 -17.93 8.29 -8.41
CA GLU A 212 -18.29 7.28 -9.41
C GLU A 212 -17.78 7.65 -10.81
N ARG A 213 -17.90 8.91 -11.24
CA ARG A 213 -17.30 9.38 -12.50
C ARG A 213 -15.79 9.14 -12.52
N ARG A 214 -15.10 9.42 -11.42
CA ARG A 214 -13.66 9.14 -11.30
C ARG A 214 -13.36 7.65 -11.50
N TRP A 215 -14.15 6.75 -10.91
CA TRP A 215 -13.99 5.29 -11.11
C TRP A 215 -14.22 4.87 -12.56
N ILE A 216 -15.26 5.39 -13.21
CA ILE A 216 -15.55 5.13 -14.63
C ILE A 216 -14.34 5.51 -15.50
N VAL A 217 -13.77 6.69 -15.26
CA VAL A 217 -12.62 7.19 -16.03
C VAL A 217 -11.34 6.39 -15.72
N THR A 218 -11.15 5.95 -14.47
CA THR A 218 -10.08 5.01 -14.11
C THR A 218 -10.20 3.72 -14.92
N ASP A 219 -11.38 3.11 -14.99
CA ASP A 219 -11.60 1.88 -15.76
C ASP A 219 -11.42 2.12 -17.28
N LEU A 220 -11.80 3.28 -17.80
CA LEU A 220 -11.49 3.67 -19.19
C LEU A 220 -10.00 3.68 -19.48
N ALA A 221 -9.22 4.37 -18.64
CA ALA A 221 -7.77 4.45 -18.77
C ALA A 221 -7.08 3.10 -18.50
N ALA A 222 -7.60 2.30 -17.57
CA ALA A 222 -6.95 1.07 -17.13
C ALA A 222 -7.27 -0.15 -18.00
N CYS A 223 -8.49 -0.31 -18.53
CA CYS A 223 -8.84 -1.52 -19.30
C CYS A 223 -9.88 -1.39 -20.44
N ASN A 224 -10.71 -0.35 -20.46
CA ASN A 224 -11.85 -0.33 -21.40
C ASN A 224 -11.55 0.35 -22.74
N LEU A 225 -10.74 1.41 -22.76
CA LEU A 225 -10.32 2.03 -24.03
C LEU A 225 -9.28 1.16 -24.73
N PRO A 226 -9.21 1.08 -26.06
CA PRO A 226 -8.14 0.37 -26.75
C PRO A 226 -6.88 1.25 -26.89
N ALA A 227 -5.68 0.77 -26.54
CA ALA A 227 -4.42 1.46 -26.87
C ALA A 227 -4.09 1.40 -28.37
N ARG A 228 -3.89 2.53 -29.05
CA ARG A 228 -3.71 2.56 -30.51
C ARG A 228 -2.30 2.16 -30.95
N ASP A 229 -1.33 2.36 -30.08
CA ASP A 229 0.07 2.06 -30.33
C ASP A 229 0.78 1.63 -29.03
N ILE A 230 2.07 1.28 -29.17
CA ILE A 230 2.89 0.87 -28.02
C ILE A 230 3.07 2.00 -27.00
N GLY A 231 3.07 3.26 -27.44
CA GLY A 231 3.23 4.42 -26.57
C GLY A 231 2.02 4.61 -25.65
N GLU A 232 0.81 4.49 -26.20
CA GLU A 232 -0.44 4.47 -25.42
C GLU A 232 -0.49 3.28 -24.46
N LEU A 233 -0.03 2.09 -24.89
CA LEU A 233 0.05 0.92 -24.01
C LEU A 233 1.02 1.16 -22.84
N MET A 234 2.19 1.73 -23.10
CA MET A 234 3.15 2.10 -22.04
C MET A 234 2.53 3.09 -21.05
N ARG A 235 1.74 4.06 -21.54
CA ARG A 235 1.03 5.01 -20.66
C ARG A 235 -0.04 4.34 -19.81
N ARG A 236 -0.79 3.37 -20.34
CA ARG A 236 -1.71 2.53 -19.55
C ARG A 236 -0.97 1.78 -18.45
N VAL A 237 0.13 1.09 -18.78
CA VAL A 237 0.89 0.30 -17.80
C VAL A 237 1.42 1.21 -16.68
N GLN A 238 1.98 2.35 -17.05
CA GLN A 238 2.45 3.35 -16.08
C GLN A 238 1.29 3.83 -15.18
N PHE A 239 0.13 4.12 -15.75
CA PHE A 239 -1.05 4.48 -14.99
C PHE A 239 -1.49 3.37 -14.02
N GLN A 240 -1.53 2.11 -14.45
CA GLN A 240 -1.88 0.98 -13.59
C GLN A 240 -0.90 0.80 -12.43
N ILE A 241 0.41 0.99 -12.67
CA ILE A 241 1.44 0.98 -11.63
C ILE A 241 1.23 2.11 -10.63
N GLU A 242 0.99 3.35 -11.11
CA GLU A 242 0.72 4.51 -10.26
C GLU A 242 -0.51 4.34 -9.38
N GLN A 243 -1.49 3.56 -9.84
CA GLN A 243 -2.70 3.24 -9.08
C GLN A 243 -2.53 2.01 -8.17
N GLU A 244 -1.38 1.34 -8.21
CA GLU A 244 -1.09 0.09 -7.48
C GLU A 244 -2.15 -1.01 -7.75
N VAL A 245 -2.77 -1.02 -8.93
CA VAL A 245 -3.85 -1.97 -9.24
C VAL A 245 -3.33 -3.17 -10.01
N SER A 246 -3.41 -4.34 -9.38
CA SER A 246 -3.12 -5.64 -9.99
C SER A 246 -4.38 -6.49 -10.02
N ASP A 247 -5.28 -6.18 -10.96
CA ASP A 247 -6.51 -6.94 -11.21
C ASP A 247 -6.34 -7.75 -12.50
N PRO A 248 -6.75 -9.04 -12.56
CA PRO A 248 -6.79 -9.82 -13.80
C PRO A 248 -7.34 -9.05 -15.01
N LYS A 249 -8.39 -8.23 -14.84
CA LYS A 249 -8.98 -7.45 -15.94
C LYS A 249 -7.99 -6.48 -16.59
N HIS A 250 -7.02 -5.96 -15.82
CA HIS A 250 -6.00 -5.04 -16.31
C HIS A 250 -4.92 -5.76 -17.12
N GLN A 251 -4.55 -6.97 -16.69
CA GLN A 251 -3.60 -7.82 -17.42
C GLN A 251 -4.20 -8.30 -18.73
N GLU A 252 -5.48 -8.70 -18.73
CA GLU A 252 -6.21 -9.06 -19.94
C GLU A 252 -6.30 -7.90 -20.94
N ALA A 253 -6.49 -6.67 -20.47
CA ALA A 253 -6.50 -5.50 -21.33
C ALA A 253 -5.14 -5.25 -22.01
N ILE A 254 -4.03 -5.44 -21.28
CA ILE A 254 -2.68 -5.35 -21.84
C ILE A 254 -2.49 -6.41 -22.95
N LEU A 255 -2.87 -7.67 -22.68
CA LEU A 255 -2.75 -8.74 -23.66
C LEU A 255 -3.60 -8.48 -24.91
N ARG A 256 -4.83 -7.98 -24.72
CA ARG A 256 -5.73 -7.58 -25.82
C ARG A 256 -5.12 -6.47 -26.67
N ASP A 257 -4.53 -5.46 -26.02
CA ASP A 257 -3.89 -4.33 -26.71
C ASP A 257 -2.64 -4.78 -27.48
N LEU A 258 -1.79 -5.62 -26.88
CA LEU A 258 -0.62 -6.20 -27.54
C LEU A 258 -1.01 -7.01 -28.78
N ALA A 259 -2.01 -7.89 -28.67
CA ALA A 259 -2.47 -8.69 -29.80
C ALA A 259 -3.00 -7.82 -30.95
N ARG A 260 -3.70 -6.72 -30.63
CA ARG A 260 -4.21 -5.78 -31.63
C ARG A 260 -3.09 -4.99 -32.31
N ILE A 261 -2.11 -4.52 -31.53
CA ILE A 261 -0.95 -3.80 -32.06
C ILE A 261 -0.12 -4.72 -32.97
N ASP A 262 0.12 -5.97 -32.55
CA ASP A 262 0.83 -6.97 -33.36
C ASP A 262 0.11 -7.24 -34.69
N ALA A 263 -1.21 -7.45 -34.65
CA ALA A 263 -2.02 -7.63 -35.85
C ALA A 263 -1.97 -6.41 -36.79
N GLN A 264 -1.93 -5.19 -36.25
CA GLN A 264 -1.78 -3.97 -37.03
C GLN A 264 -0.40 -3.89 -37.69
N VAL A 265 0.67 -4.18 -36.95
CA VAL A 265 2.05 -4.20 -37.47
C VAL A 265 2.18 -5.23 -38.59
N GLU A 266 1.61 -6.42 -38.44
CA GLU A 266 1.62 -7.46 -39.47
C GLU A 266 0.80 -7.06 -40.71
N SER A 267 -0.36 -6.41 -40.52
CA SER A 267 -1.13 -5.84 -41.62
C SER A 267 -0.32 -4.79 -42.39
N GLU A 268 0.34 -3.86 -41.70
CA GLU A 268 1.19 -2.83 -42.30
C GLU A 268 2.40 -3.44 -43.03
N ARG A 269 3.02 -4.48 -42.46
CA ARG A 269 4.11 -5.23 -43.11
C ARG A 269 3.65 -5.87 -44.41
N ARG A 270 2.47 -6.52 -44.42
CA ARG A 270 1.88 -7.12 -45.63
C ARG A 270 1.53 -6.07 -46.66
N GLN A 271 0.94 -4.94 -46.24
CA GLN A 271 0.63 -3.84 -47.13
C GLN A 271 1.89 -3.26 -47.76
N ARG A 272 2.96 -3.04 -46.98
CA ARG A 272 4.27 -2.60 -47.49
C ARG A 272 4.87 -3.61 -48.44
N ALA A 273 4.78 -4.91 -48.16
CA ALA A 273 5.25 -5.97 -49.05
C ALA A 273 4.44 -6.02 -50.37
N SER A 274 3.15 -5.68 -50.34
CA SER A 274 2.28 -5.64 -51.52
C SER A 274 2.37 -4.34 -52.33
N THR A 275 2.66 -3.20 -51.68
CA THR A 275 2.87 -1.88 -52.34
C THR A 275 4.31 -1.67 -52.76
N SER A 276 5.27 -2.40 -52.15
CA SER A 276 6.48 -2.79 -52.86
C SER A 276 6.10 -3.81 -53.92
N ALA A 277 5.45 -3.34 -54.99
CA ALA A 277 5.60 -3.98 -56.29
C ALA A 277 7.08 -4.31 -56.42
N PRO A 278 7.44 -5.52 -56.90
CA PRO A 278 8.85 -5.87 -57.05
C PRO A 278 9.45 -4.66 -57.75
N VAL A 279 10.46 -4.04 -57.12
CA VAL A 279 11.42 -3.29 -57.91
C VAL A 279 11.83 -4.35 -58.89
N THR A 280 11.24 -4.29 -60.08
CA THR A 280 11.74 -5.00 -61.23
C THR A 280 13.14 -4.43 -61.26
N ARG A 281 14.09 -5.18 -60.69
CA ARG A 281 15.30 -5.49 -61.41
C ARG A 281 14.77 -5.83 -62.79
N ARG A 282 14.63 -4.79 -63.61
CA ARG A 282 14.78 -4.87 -65.04
C ARG A 282 16.15 -5.52 -65.12
N THR A 283 16.16 -6.85 -65.09
CA THR A 283 17.07 -7.61 -65.91
C THR A 283 16.77 -7.04 -67.29
N ARG A 284 17.53 -5.99 -67.63
CA ARG A 284 17.54 -5.41 -68.95
C ARG A 284 17.95 -6.60 -69.81
N ASN A 285 16.95 -7.30 -70.33
CA ASN A 285 17.07 -8.13 -71.50
C ASN A 285 17.24 -7.20 -72.72
N GLN A 286 18.14 -6.21 -72.58
CA GLN A 286 18.60 -5.40 -73.68
C GLN A 286 19.72 -6.21 -74.30
N LYS A 287 19.52 -6.60 -75.55
CA LYS A 287 20.59 -7.09 -76.42
C LYS A 287 21.83 -6.22 -76.18
N PRO A 288 23.02 -6.81 -75.98
CA PRO A 288 24.22 -6.04 -75.71
C PRO A 288 24.41 -5.02 -76.84
N LYS A 289 24.28 -3.73 -76.52
CA LYS A 289 24.48 -2.65 -77.49
C LYS A 289 25.91 -2.70 -77.97
N THR A 290 26.11 -2.68 -79.29
CA THR A 290 27.44 -2.65 -79.90
C THR A 290 28.16 -1.34 -79.55
N ALA A 291 29.49 -1.32 -79.63
CA ALA A 291 30.29 -0.14 -79.31
C ALA A 291 29.85 1.10 -80.12
N THR A 292 29.47 0.92 -81.39
CA THR A 292 28.96 1.96 -82.28
C THR A 292 27.62 2.53 -81.82
N GLN A 293 26.71 1.68 -81.31
CA GLN A 293 25.41 2.13 -80.78
C GLN A 293 25.59 2.95 -79.49
N ARG A 294 26.50 2.53 -78.60
CA ARG A 294 26.81 3.29 -77.39
C ARG A 294 27.47 4.63 -77.71
N ARG A 295 28.32 4.70 -78.74
CA ARG A 295 28.93 5.97 -79.20
C ARG A 295 27.86 6.96 -79.69
N ARG A 296 26.93 6.52 -80.53
CA ARG A 296 25.80 7.36 -81.01
C ARG A 296 24.90 7.86 -79.87
N GLU A 297 24.68 7.05 -78.84
CA GLU A 297 23.91 7.48 -77.67
C GLU A 297 24.64 8.53 -76.83
N VAL A 298 25.97 8.44 -76.72
CA VAL A 298 26.78 9.48 -76.08
C VAL A 298 26.73 10.77 -76.91
N GLU A 299 26.87 10.70 -78.23
CA GLU A 299 26.75 11.86 -79.13
C GLU A 299 25.37 12.52 -79.02
N ALA A 300 24.29 11.73 -79.01
CA ALA A 300 22.93 12.24 -78.87
C ALA A 300 22.72 12.96 -77.52
N ILE A 301 23.27 12.45 -76.43
CA ILE A 301 23.19 13.13 -75.12
C ILE A 301 23.99 14.43 -75.15
N LEU A 302 25.24 14.39 -75.63
CA LEU A 302 26.10 15.58 -75.70
C LEU A 302 25.57 16.68 -76.64
N ALA A 303 24.78 16.30 -77.65
CA ALA A 303 24.10 17.25 -78.54
C ALA A 303 22.97 18.04 -77.85
N THR A 304 22.41 17.53 -76.75
CA THR A 304 21.38 18.24 -75.97
C THR A 304 22.00 19.27 -75.02
N GLU A 305 21.25 20.35 -74.74
CA GLU A 305 21.68 21.40 -73.80
C GLU A 305 21.89 20.85 -72.38
N GLU A 306 21.02 19.92 -71.95
CA GLU A 306 21.14 19.20 -70.68
C GLU A 306 22.46 18.38 -70.63
N GLY A 307 22.77 17.64 -71.69
CA GLY A 307 23.97 16.80 -71.73
C GLY A 307 25.29 17.57 -71.78
N ARG A 308 25.30 18.84 -72.22
CA ARG A 308 26.50 19.71 -72.15
C ARG A 308 26.89 20.06 -70.72
N THR A 309 25.90 20.15 -69.83
CA THR A 309 26.06 20.48 -68.40
C THR A 309 26.28 19.25 -67.51
N MET A 310 26.00 18.05 -68.02
CA MET A 310 26.20 16.80 -67.28
C MET A 310 27.69 16.44 -67.11
N SER A 311 28.01 15.85 -65.95
CA SER A 311 29.36 15.30 -65.73
C SER A 311 29.60 14.05 -66.58
N LEU A 312 30.86 13.81 -66.96
CA LEU A 312 31.25 12.63 -67.75
C LEU A 312 30.83 11.30 -67.09
N ARG A 313 30.84 11.24 -65.74
CA ARG A 313 30.42 10.06 -64.98
C ARG A 313 28.92 9.82 -65.04
N GLN A 314 28.10 10.87 -65.04
CA GLN A 314 26.64 10.75 -65.18
C GLN A 314 26.26 10.24 -66.57
N ILE A 315 26.88 10.76 -67.63
CA ILE A 315 26.65 10.30 -69.01
C ILE A 315 27.13 8.84 -69.17
N ALA A 316 28.32 8.52 -68.66
CA ALA A 316 28.88 7.17 -68.65
C ALA A 316 27.95 6.16 -67.95
N GLY A 317 27.39 6.52 -66.79
CA GLY A 317 26.42 5.70 -66.06
C GLY A 317 25.09 5.52 -66.80
N ARG A 318 24.63 6.53 -67.56
CA ARG A 318 23.37 6.47 -68.31
C ARG A 318 23.46 5.55 -69.53
N VAL A 319 24.61 5.53 -70.22
CA VAL A 319 24.84 4.77 -71.46
C VAL A 319 25.51 3.41 -71.21
N GLY A 320 26.24 3.25 -70.12
CA GLY A 320 27.00 2.03 -69.81
C GLY A 320 28.35 1.96 -70.55
N VAL A 321 29.09 3.08 -70.54
CA VAL A 321 30.46 3.20 -71.09
C VAL A 321 31.40 3.80 -70.03
N SER A 322 32.71 3.81 -70.28
CA SER A 322 33.65 4.45 -69.35
C SER A 322 33.64 5.98 -69.53
N PRO A 323 33.94 6.76 -68.48
CA PRO A 323 34.08 8.22 -68.60
C PRO A 323 35.14 8.65 -69.63
N ALA A 324 36.18 7.84 -69.85
CA ALA A 324 37.19 8.08 -70.89
C ALA A 324 36.60 7.98 -72.30
N THR A 325 35.67 7.05 -72.54
CA THR A 325 34.96 6.95 -73.82
C THR A 325 34.08 8.18 -74.06
N VAL A 326 33.38 8.68 -73.03
CA VAL A 326 32.58 9.91 -73.14
C VAL A 326 33.46 11.12 -73.45
N MET A 327 34.62 11.22 -72.80
CA MET A 327 35.59 12.29 -73.03
C MET A 327 36.11 12.28 -74.48
N LYS A 328 36.47 11.10 -75.00
CA LYS A 328 36.93 10.94 -76.39
C LYS A 328 35.85 11.38 -77.38
N VAL A 329 34.62 10.92 -77.22
CA VAL A 329 33.48 11.31 -78.09
C VAL A 329 33.22 12.82 -78.02
N ARG A 330 33.27 13.42 -76.83
CA ARG A 330 33.11 14.86 -76.65
C ARG A 330 34.20 15.65 -77.39
N ARG A 331 35.44 15.16 -77.36
CA ARG A 331 36.58 15.75 -78.07
C ARG A 331 36.44 15.61 -79.59
N ASP A 332 36.07 14.43 -80.07
CA ASP A 332 35.84 14.17 -81.49
C ASP A 332 34.70 15.06 -82.06
N MET A 333 33.66 15.34 -81.26
CA MET A 333 32.57 16.26 -81.65
C MET A 333 33.00 17.72 -81.71
N SER A 334 33.92 18.15 -80.83
CA SER A 334 34.47 19.52 -80.86
C SER A 334 35.49 19.71 -81.97
N GLU A 335 36.26 18.68 -82.32
CA GLU A 335 37.28 18.72 -83.39
C GLU A 335 36.65 18.55 -84.80
N GLY A 336 35.42 18.04 -84.92
CA GLY A 336 34.68 17.92 -86.18
C GLY A 336 33.70 19.06 -86.50
N SER A 337 33.75 20.16 -85.74
CA SER A 337 32.92 21.37 -85.95
C SER A 337 33.73 22.61 -86.41
N GLU A 338 34.99 22.41 -86.82
CA GLU A 338 35.79 23.31 -87.67
C GLU A 338 35.80 22.78 -89.11
#